data_AF-A0A1Z9QGT1-F1
#
_entry.id   AF-A0A1Z9QGT1-F1
#
_cell.length_a   1.000
_cell.length_b   1.000
_cell.length_c   1.000
_cell.angle_alpha   90.00
_cell.angle_beta   90.00
_cell.angle_gamma   90.00
#
_symmetry.space_group_name_H-M   'P 1'
#
loop_
_entity.id
_entity.type
_entity.pdbx_description
1 polymer ?
#
loop_
_entity_poly.entity_id
_entity_poly.type
_entity_poly.pdbx_seq_one_letter_code
_entity_poly.pdbx_strand_id
1 'polypeptide(L)'
;MNHDPKRHSIALLRILLLPLLLFAGDAMAQHPGDIGLGVADGRLKVDGPIGAEDANGIFYGVFGDTGFPGYTSNPGFDAFPGTFAPGRIGFNVLAGLRRWDMKLGDWETPTSVPERMSISFITLERVVEDEPMSGFDLAVQPNGGWHRHLDFEILGDASGERRPGVYRLDLSLYSTMGIADSDPFVILFNYDASNAEVDAAIGSFDDSPPCPGDFDGNGVVDGADFGSMLGAFGTEDPELDLDGDGTVGGADVGLLLGSWGICP
;
A
#
# COMPACT_ATOMS: atom_id res chain seq x y z
N MET A 1 77.40 -46.70 39.92
CA MET A 1 75.95 -46.99 40.04
C MET A 1 75.25 -45.68 40.35
N ASN A 2 74.55 -45.15 39.34
CA ASN A 2 73.60 -44.04 39.43
C ASN A 2 72.26 -44.59 39.93
N HIS A 3 71.50 -43.80 40.68
CA HIS A 3 70.07 -43.64 40.41
C HIS A 3 69.47 -42.38 41.07
N ASP A 4 68.94 -41.53 40.20
CA ASP A 4 67.95 -40.44 40.36
C ASP A 4 66.52 -41.06 40.19
N PRO A 5 65.35 -40.36 40.22
CA PRO A 5 64.91 -39.05 40.79
C PRO A 5 63.52 -39.14 41.52
N LYS A 6 62.96 -38.00 42.00
CA LYS A 6 61.67 -37.43 41.49
C LYS A 6 61.28 -36.06 42.08
N ARG A 7 61.01 -35.12 41.16
CA ARG A 7 60.49 -33.73 41.28
C ARG A 7 58.98 -33.68 41.52
N HIS A 8 58.48 -32.58 42.10
CA HIS A 8 57.20 -31.96 41.72
C HIS A 8 57.32 -30.42 41.75
N SER A 9 57.07 -29.77 40.60
CA SER A 9 56.98 -28.31 40.43
C SER A 9 55.51 -27.88 40.44
N ILE A 10 55.18 -26.80 41.14
CA ILE A 10 53.88 -26.12 41.07
C ILE A 10 54.08 -24.86 40.24
N ALA A 11 53.40 -24.77 39.09
CA ALA A 11 53.38 -23.59 38.23
C ALA A 11 52.10 -22.79 38.48
N LEU A 12 52.23 -21.51 38.84
CA LEU A 12 51.12 -20.56 38.96
C LEU A 12 50.77 -20.01 37.56
N LEU A 13 49.58 -20.32 37.06
CA LEU A 13 49.06 -19.80 35.78
C LEU A 13 48.43 -18.43 36.01
N ARG A 14 49.01 -17.36 35.45
CA ARG A 14 48.39 -16.02 35.40
C ARG A 14 47.46 -15.94 34.19
N ILE A 15 46.17 -15.83 34.43
CA ILE A 15 45.15 -15.60 33.40
C ILE A 15 45.05 -14.08 33.16
N LEU A 16 45.44 -13.62 31.97
CA LEU A 16 45.10 -12.28 31.49
C LEU A 16 43.63 -12.29 31.03
N LEU A 17 42.76 -11.51 31.68
CA LEU A 17 41.44 -11.17 31.13
C LEU A 17 41.62 -10.03 30.11
N LEU A 18 41.34 -10.32 28.84
CA LEU A 18 41.09 -9.30 27.81
C LEU A 18 39.60 -8.90 27.89
N PRO A 19 39.24 -7.60 27.90
CA PRO A 19 37.85 -7.21 27.78
C PRO A 19 37.39 -7.43 26.33
N LEU A 20 36.47 -8.37 26.14
CA LEU A 20 35.77 -8.59 24.89
C LEU A 20 34.78 -7.42 24.71
N LEU A 21 35.10 -6.46 23.85
CA LEU A 21 34.14 -5.45 23.39
C LEU A 21 33.11 -6.17 22.52
N LEU A 22 31.96 -6.49 23.12
CA LEU A 22 30.76 -6.87 22.39
C LEU A 22 30.24 -5.63 21.66
N PHE A 23 30.48 -5.54 20.35
CA PHE A 23 29.64 -4.71 19.49
C PHE A 23 28.27 -5.40 19.42
N ALA A 24 27.32 -4.94 20.23
CA ALA A 24 25.92 -5.16 19.93
C ALA A 24 25.63 -4.35 18.67
N GLY A 25 25.57 -5.00 17.51
CA GLY A 25 24.91 -4.39 16.36
C GLY A 25 23.45 -4.18 16.76
N ASP A 26 22.96 -2.95 16.69
CA ASP A 26 21.56 -2.66 16.90
C ASP A 26 20.75 -3.53 15.93
N ALA A 27 20.06 -4.54 16.44
CA ALA A 27 19.07 -5.27 15.69
C ALA A 27 17.90 -4.31 15.45
N MET A 28 17.94 -3.63 14.31
CA MET A 28 16.89 -2.71 13.88
C MET A 28 15.73 -3.55 13.34
N ALA A 29 14.83 -3.97 14.22
CA ALA A 29 13.58 -4.60 13.80
C ALA A 29 12.69 -3.51 13.21
N GLN A 30 12.41 -3.55 11.91
CA GLN A 30 11.27 -2.84 11.35
C GLN A 30 9.98 -3.57 11.74
N HIS A 31 8.88 -2.83 11.87
CA HIS A 31 7.60 -3.36 12.30
C HIS A 31 6.89 -4.03 11.13
N PRO A 32 6.74 -5.37 11.12
CA PRO A 32 6.10 -6.06 10.00
C PRO A 32 4.66 -5.58 9.83
N GLY A 33 4.26 -5.30 8.59
CA GLY A 33 2.95 -4.76 8.24
C GLY A 33 2.91 -3.23 8.09
N ASP A 34 3.92 -2.50 8.56
CA ASP A 34 3.97 -1.04 8.38
C ASP A 34 4.36 -0.66 6.93
N ILE A 35 3.92 0.51 6.51
CA ILE A 35 4.30 1.15 5.26
C ILE A 35 5.76 1.61 5.37
N GLY A 36 6.62 1.09 4.49
CA GLY A 36 8.03 1.46 4.45
C GLY A 36 8.24 2.82 3.80
N LEU A 37 9.07 3.67 4.41
CA LEU A 37 9.43 4.97 3.85
C LEU A 37 10.93 5.06 3.55
N GLY A 38 11.25 5.73 2.45
CA GLY A 38 12.62 5.95 1.99
C GLY A 38 12.79 7.22 1.16
N VAL A 39 13.97 7.34 0.56
CA VAL A 39 14.29 8.38 -0.43
C VAL A 39 14.94 7.72 -1.63
N ALA A 40 14.40 7.96 -2.82
CA ALA A 40 14.97 7.51 -4.09
C ALA A 40 14.89 8.66 -5.10
N ASP A 41 15.98 8.90 -5.85
CA ASP A 41 16.04 9.93 -6.89
C ASP A 41 15.55 11.34 -6.46
N GLY A 42 15.81 11.70 -5.20
CA GLY A 42 15.41 12.99 -4.63
C GLY A 42 13.93 13.10 -4.29
N ARG A 43 13.20 11.99 -4.26
CA ARG A 43 11.77 11.87 -3.94
C ARG A 43 11.54 10.99 -2.71
N LEU A 44 10.50 11.27 -1.93
CA LEU A 44 10.01 10.36 -0.90
C LEU A 44 9.50 9.08 -1.54
N LYS A 45 9.95 7.93 -1.06
CA LYS A 45 9.49 6.63 -1.53
C LYS A 45 8.58 5.99 -0.50
N VAL A 46 7.50 5.38 -0.98
CA VAL A 46 6.55 4.57 -0.20
C VAL A 46 6.66 3.15 -0.74
N ASP A 47 6.95 2.19 0.12
CA ASP A 47 7.22 0.78 -0.20
C ASP A 47 6.53 -0.16 0.80
N GLY A 48 6.53 -1.45 0.50
CA GLY A 48 6.11 -2.50 1.43
C GLY A 48 4.68 -2.97 1.18
N PRO A 49 3.98 -3.54 2.18
CA PRO A 49 4.27 -3.45 3.60
C PRO A 49 5.54 -4.20 4.02
N ILE A 50 6.18 -3.72 5.08
CA ILE A 50 7.43 -4.28 5.59
C ILE A 50 7.24 -5.75 5.98
N GLY A 51 8.13 -6.61 5.51
CA GLY A 51 8.10 -8.04 5.81
C GLY A 51 7.09 -8.84 4.98
N ALA A 52 6.46 -8.23 3.97
CA ALA A 52 5.60 -8.88 3.00
C ALA A 52 6.07 -8.59 1.56
N GLU A 53 5.35 -9.13 0.57
CA GLU A 53 5.51 -8.71 -0.82
C GLU A 53 5.08 -7.24 -1.00
N ASP A 54 5.68 -6.57 -1.98
CA ASP A 54 5.35 -5.19 -2.29
C ASP A 54 3.89 -5.09 -2.74
N ALA A 55 3.13 -4.22 -2.11
CA ALA A 55 1.73 -3.99 -2.40
C ALA A 55 1.52 -2.95 -3.51
N ASN A 56 2.58 -2.50 -4.18
CA ASN A 56 2.54 -1.59 -5.31
C ASN A 56 1.73 -0.31 -5.02
N GLY A 57 1.86 0.20 -3.79
CA GLY A 57 1.17 1.40 -3.33
C GLY A 57 -0.26 1.18 -2.82
N ILE A 58 -0.74 -0.06 -2.64
CA ILE A 58 -2.08 -0.36 -2.12
C ILE A 58 -1.96 -1.06 -0.77
N PHE A 59 -2.16 -0.33 0.32
CA PHE A 59 -2.05 -0.85 1.68
C PHE A 59 -3.41 -1.19 2.28
N TYR A 60 -3.42 -2.00 3.32
CA TYR A 60 -4.65 -2.52 3.91
C TYR A 60 -4.64 -2.39 5.44
N GLY A 61 -5.74 -1.86 5.98
CA GLY A 61 -6.04 -1.76 7.41
C GLY A 61 -7.42 -2.35 7.73
N VAL A 62 -7.61 -2.74 8.98
CA VAL A 62 -8.88 -3.30 9.45
C VAL A 62 -9.35 -2.52 10.65
N PHE A 63 -10.52 -1.89 10.56
CA PHE A 63 -11.10 -1.23 11.72
C PHE A 63 -11.52 -2.23 12.79
N GLY A 64 -11.28 -1.89 14.06
CA GLY A 64 -11.59 -2.76 15.19
C GLY A 64 -10.48 -3.74 15.56
N ASP A 65 -9.39 -3.83 14.79
CA ASP A 65 -8.23 -4.68 15.08
C ASP A 65 -7.52 -4.34 16.41
N THR A 66 -7.65 -3.10 16.86
CA THR A 66 -7.16 -2.62 18.16
C THR A 66 -8.18 -2.79 19.31
N GLY A 67 -9.36 -3.34 19.03
CA GLY A 67 -10.44 -3.57 20.00
C GLY A 67 -11.51 -2.48 20.09
N PHE A 68 -11.42 -1.43 19.25
CA PHE A 68 -12.41 -0.34 19.20
C PHE A 68 -13.08 -0.27 17.82
N PRO A 69 -14.41 -0.46 17.73
CA PRO A 69 -15.12 -0.44 16.45
C PRO A 69 -14.92 0.88 15.70
N GLY A 70 -14.59 0.78 14.41
CA GLY A 70 -14.37 1.93 13.54
C GLY A 70 -13.06 2.67 13.79
N TYR A 71 -12.14 2.10 14.56
CA TYR A 71 -10.83 2.67 14.84
C TYR A 71 -9.71 1.67 14.58
N THR A 72 -8.61 2.15 13.99
CA THR A 72 -7.36 1.41 13.83
C THR A 72 -6.19 2.38 13.84
N SER A 73 -5.02 1.89 14.25
CA SER A 73 -3.75 2.61 14.10
C SER A 73 -2.81 1.91 13.11
N ASN A 74 -3.39 1.02 12.29
CA ASN A 74 -2.69 0.23 11.28
C ASN A 74 -3.20 0.55 9.86
N PRO A 75 -2.33 0.47 8.84
CA PRO A 75 -0.89 0.23 8.97
C PRO A 75 -0.17 1.45 9.59
N GLY A 76 0.94 1.20 10.26
CA GLY A 76 1.87 2.25 10.65
C GLY A 76 2.75 2.66 9.46
N PHE A 77 3.69 3.56 9.73
CA PHE A 77 4.72 3.97 8.77
C PHE A 77 6.08 3.86 9.44
N ASP A 78 7.07 3.27 8.78
CA ASP A 78 8.39 3.03 9.35
C ASP A 78 9.51 3.36 8.35
N ALA A 79 10.52 4.07 8.85
CA ALA A 79 11.75 4.41 8.14
C ALA A 79 12.94 4.15 9.06
N PHE A 80 13.94 3.45 8.53
CA PHE A 80 15.16 3.16 9.27
C PHE A 80 15.86 4.44 9.77
N PRO A 81 16.55 4.37 10.92
CA PRO A 81 17.48 5.42 11.31
C PRO A 81 18.48 5.75 10.20
N GLY A 82 18.79 7.05 10.06
CA GLY A 82 19.65 7.59 9.01
C GLY A 82 18.96 7.83 7.66
N THR A 83 17.68 7.47 7.50
CA THR A 83 16.94 7.67 6.23
C THR A 83 16.75 9.15 5.91
N PHE A 84 16.38 9.95 6.91
CA PHE A 84 15.98 11.34 6.72
C PHE A 84 16.89 12.32 7.47
N ALA A 85 17.08 13.50 6.89
CA ALA A 85 17.69 14.64 7.57
C ALA A 85 16.74 15.24 8.64
N PRO A 86 17.20 16.16 9.51
CA PRO A 86 16.29 16.89 10.39
C PRO A 86 15.25 17.67 9.58
N GLY A 87 13.97 17.43 9.87
CA GLY A 87 12.86 18.02 9.14
C GLY A 87 11.54 17.38 9.54
N ARG A 88 10.55 17.46 8.66
CA ARG A 88 9.20 16.98 8.90
C ARG A 88 8.69 16.24 7.66
N ILE A 89 7.88 15.21 7.91
CA ILE A 89 7.15 14.45 6.90
C ILE A 89 5.67 14.59 7.24
N GLY A 90 4.87 14.94 6.24
CA GLY A 90 3.42 15.00 6.36
C GLY A 90 2.75 14.30 5.19
N PHE A 91 1.43 14.36 5.19
CA PHE A 91 0.61 13.74 4.15
C PHE A 91 -0.35 14.76 3.53
N ASN A 92 -0.68 14.55 2.27
CA ASN A 92 -1.83 15.15 1.60
C ASN A 92 -2.87 14.07 1.32
N VAL A 93 -4.13 14.42 1.50
CA VAL A 93 -5.29 13.64 1.06
C VAL A 93 -5.64 14.12 -0.35
N LEU A 94 -5.59 13.21 -1.31
CA LEU A 94 -5.69 13.52 -2.75
C LEU A 94 -7.13 13.52 -3.27
N ALA A 95 -8.04 12.90 -2.53
CA ALA A 95 -9.47 12.91 -2.78
C ALA A 95 -10.22 12.62 -1.47
N GLY A 96 -11.48 13.04 -1.37
CA GLY A 96 -12.31 12.69 -0.23
C GLY A 96 -12.55 11.19 -0.09
N LEU A 97 -13.08 10.79 1.07
CA LEU A 97 -13.30 9.39 1.43
C LEU A 97 -14.19 8.68 0.40
N ARG A 98 -13.76 7.51 -0.06
CA ARG A 98 -14.56 6.66 -0.95
C ARG A 98 -14.94 5.35 -0.26
N ARG A 99 -16.03 4.73 -0.69
CA ARG A 99 -16.47 3.39 -0.25
C ARG A 99 -16.75 2.54 -1.48
N TRP A 100 -16.36 1.27 -1.45
CA TRP A 100 -16.63 0.35 -2.55
C TRP A 100 -18.13 0.03 -2.66
N ASP A 101 -18.68 0.10 -3.87
CA ASP A 101 -20.05 -0.32 -4.18
C ASP A 101 -20.03 -1.65 -4.92
N MET A 102 -20.31 -2.73 -4.20
CA MET A 102 -20.41 -4.09 -4.74
C MET A 102 -21.45 -4.26 -5.86
N LYS A 103 -22.46 -3.40 -5.92
CA LYS A 103 -23.49 -3.48 -6.95
C LYS A 103 -23.02 -2.85 -8.26
N LEU A 104 -22.23 -1.79 -8.17
CA LEU A 104 -21.71 -1.07 -9.33
C LEU A 104 -20.35 -1.59 -9.79
N GLY A 105 -19.60 -2.25 -8.90
CA GLY A 105 -18.21 -2.61 -9.16
C GLY A 105 -17.31 -1.37 -9.26
N ASP A 106 -17.64 -0.31 -8.51
CA ASP A 106 -16.92 0.96 -8.57
C ASP A 106 -16.88 1.63 -7.18
N TRP A 107 -16.00 2.62 -7.04
CA TRP A 107 -15.87 3.44 -5.84
C TRP A 107 -16.91 4.56 -5.82
N GLU A 108 -17.72 4.63 -4.76
CA GLU A 108 -18.61 5.77 -4.51
C GLU A 108 -17.81 7.09 -4.57
N THR A 109 -18.36 8.12 -5.23
CA THR A 109 -17.78 9.46 -5.21
C THR A 109 -17.78 10.02 -3.79
N PRO A 110 -16.82 10.87 -3.38
CA PRO A 110 -16.75 11.40 -2.02
C PRO A 110 -18.06 11.99 -1.48
N THR A 111 -18.74 12.79 -2.30
CA THR A 111 -20.02 13.43 -1.94
C THR A 111 -21.19 12.45 -1.73
N SER A 112 -21.04 11.20 -2.16
CA SER A 112 -22.01 10.12 -1.96
C SER A 112 -21.71 9.26 -0.74
N VAL A 113 -20.55 9.45 -0.10
CA VAL A 113 -20.17 8.76 1.14
C VAL A 113 -20.51 9.65 2.33
N PRO A 114 -21.56 9.35 3.12
CA PRO A 114 -21.98 10.18 4.24
C PRO A 114 -21.09 9.98 5.49
N GLU A 115 -20.32 8.90 5.56
CA GLU A 115 -19.29 8.70 6.58
C GLU A 115 -18.09 9.62 6.36
N ARG A 116 -17.34 9.89 7.41
CA ARG A 116 -16.10 10.70 7.34
C ARG A 116 -14.94 9.93 7.93
N MET A 117 -13.73 10.28 7.54
CA MET A 117 -12.51 9.70 8.13
C MET A 117 -11.80 10.75 8.96
N SER A 118 -11.57 10.48 10.24
CA SER A 118 -10.62 11.25 11.04
C SER A 118 -9.24 10.60 10.99
N ILE A 119 -8.21 11.41 10.78
CA ILE A 119 -6.79 11.04 10.85
C ILE A 119 -6.18 11.89 11.96
N SER A 120 -5.61 11.26 12.97
CA SER A 120 -5.07 11.96 14.13
C SER A 120 -3.73 11.40 14.62
N PHE A 121 -3.02 12.23 15.38
CA PHE A 121 -1.82 11.83 16.10
C PHE A 121 -1.66 12.72 17.33
N ILE A 122 -1.81 12.14 18.53
CA ILE A 122 -1.79 12.86 19.81
C ILE A 122 -2.86 13.96 19.84
N THR A 123 -2.50 15.24 19.62
CA THR A 123 -3.42 16.38 19.62
C THR A 123 -3.69 16.94 18.23
N LEU A 124 -3.03 16.38 17.20
CA LEU A 124 -3.24 16.77 15.82
C LEU A 124 -4.39 15.94 15.26
N GLU A 125 -5.31 16.58 14.54
CA GLU A 125 -6.44 15.92 13.91
C GLU A 125 -6.80 16.61 12.61
N ARG A 126 -7.20 15.81 11.62
CA ARG A 126 -7.85 16.24 10.39
C ARG A 126 -9.00 15.29 10.10
N VAL A 127 -10.15 15.85 9.77
CA VAL A 127 -11.25 15.09 9.18
C VAL A 127 -11.15 15.27 7.67
N VAL A 128 -11.18 14.15 6.94
CA VAL A 128 -11.15 14.14 5.48
C VAL A 128 -12.43 14.80 4.95
N GLU A 129 -12.24 15.81 4.12
CA GLU A 129 -13.30 16.52 3.38
C GLU A 129 -13.46 15.92 1.97
N ASP A 130 -14.48 16.35 1.22
CA ASP A 130 -14.73 15.85 -0.14
C ASP A 130 -13.62 16.22 -1.14
N GLU A 131 -13.03 17.40 -0.95
CA GLU A 131 -11.99 17.96 -1.82
C GLU A 131 -10.57 17.66 -1.29
N PRO A 132 -9.55 17.66 -2.17
CA PRO A 132 -8.16 17.43 -1.76
C PRO A 132 -7.71 18.41 -0.67
N MET A 133 -6.98 17.91 0.31
CA MET A 133 -6.54 18.70 1.46
C MET A 133 -5.18 18.27 1.99
N SER A 134 -4.45 19.22 2.58
CA SER A 134 -3.23 18.89 3.34
C SER A 134 -3.57 18.43 4.75
N GLY A 135 -2.85 17.41 5.21
CA GLY A 135 -2.96 16.85 6.53
C GLY A 135 -2.23 17.67 7.59
N PHE A 136 -1.43 16.97 8.37
CA PHE A 136 -0.40 17.54 9.25
C PHE A 136 0.93 16.84 9.00
N ASP A 137 2.01 17.40 9.54
CA ASP A 137 3.34 16.81 9.48
C ASP A 137 3.86 16.53 10.89
N LEU A 138 4.82 15.59 10.97
CA LEU A 138 5.47 15.16 12.19
C LEU A 138 6.99 15.23 12.01
N ALA A 139 7.68 15.58 13.10
CA ALA A 139 9.13 15.70 13.08
C ALA A 139 9.81 14.34 12.82
N VAL A 140 10.87 14.38 12.04
CA VAL A 140 11.86 13.29 11.91
C VAL A 140 12.54 13.07 13.25
N GLN A 141 12.78 11.79 13.61
CA GLN A 141 13.41 11.45 14.87
C GLN A 141 14.88 11.89 14.86
N PRO A 142 15.51 12.17 16.02
CA PRO A 142 16.89 12.66 16.07
C PRO A 142 17.92 11.74 15.39
N ASN A 143 17.64 10.45 15.29
CA ASN A 143 18.48 9.46 14.60
C ASN A 143 18.20 9.35 13.09
N GLY A 144 17.34 10.21 12.53
CA GLY A 144 16.96 10.21 11.11
C GLY A 144 15.89 9.17 10.72
N GLY A 145 15.39 8.37 11.66
CA GLY A 145 14.28 7.45 11.41
C GLY A 145 12.93 8.13 11.53
N TRP A 146 11.86 7.43 11.11
CA TRP A 146 10.49 7.91 11.27
C TRP A 146 9.55 6.72 11.45
N HIS A 147 9.09 6.49 12.68
CA HIS A 147 8.11 5.43 12.96
C HIS A 147 6.86 6.03 13.60
N ARG A 148 5.73 6.00 12.90
CA ARG A 148 4.48 6.62 13.33
C ARG A 148 3.30 5.71 13.02
N HIS A 149 2.46 5.50 14.03
CA HIS A 149 1.12 4.97 13.85
C HIS A 149 0.16 6.16 13.94
N LEU A 150 -0.46 6.52 12.82
CA LEU A 150 -1.54 7.49 12.81
C LEU A 150 -2.82 6.79 13.22
N ASP A 151 -3.65 7.51 13.95
CA ASP A 151 -4.96 7.04 14.38
C ASP A 151 -5.98 7.32 13.27
N PHE A 152 -6.58 6.26 12.73
CA PHE A 152 -7.66 6.34 11.76
C PHE A 152 -8.97 5.99 12.45
N GLU A 153 -9.96 6.87 12.35
CA GLU A 153 -11.31 6.62 12.85
C GLU A 153 -12.33 6.91 11.76
N ILE A 154 -13.12 5.90 11.39
CA ILE A 154 -14.32 6.14 10.60
C ILE A 154 -15.42 6.72 11.51
N LEU A 155 -15.86 7.93 11.16
CA LEU A 155 -16.96 8.62 11.81
C LEU A 155 -18.24 8.28 11.06
N GLY A 156 -19.31 8.03 11.83
CA GLY A 156 -20.63 7.77 11.25
C GLY A 156 -21.20 8.97 10.50
N ASP A 157 -22.29 8.69 9.79
CA ASP A 157 -23.11 9.69 9.10
C ASP A 157 -23.79 10.68 10.07
N ALA A 158 -24.71 11.50 9.56
CA ALA A 158 -25.46 12.45 10.38
C ALA A 158 -26.30 11.78 11.49
N SER A 159 -26.61 10.48 11.39
CA SER A 159 -27.28 9.70 12.42
C SER A 159 -26.31 9.00 13.39
N GLY A 160 -25.02 8.99 13.08
CA GLY A 160 -23.96 8.29 13.80
C GLY A 160 -23.77 6.83 13.37
N GLU A 161 -24.43 6.41 12.28
CA GLU A 161 -24.29 5.06 11.72
C GLU A 161 -23.10 4.98 10.76
N ARG A 162 -22.40 3.85 10.76
CA ARG A 162 -21.29 3.55 9.86
C ARG A 162 -21.71 2.37 8.99
N ARG A 163 -21.75 2.53 7.66
CA ARG A 163 -22.06 1.39 6.78
C ARG A 163 -20.88 0.42 6.75
N PRO A 164 -21.13 -0.90 6.85
CA PRO A 164 -20.10 -1.89 6.52
C PRO A 164 -19.58 -1.69 5.09
N GLY A 165 -18.31 -1.99 4.88
CA GLY A 165 -17.69 -1.99 3.56
C GLY A 165 -16.20 -1.67 3.57
N VAL A 166 -15.63 -1.61 2.37
CA VAL A 166 -14.24 -1.21 2.16
C VAL A 166 -14.19 0.29 1.85
N TYR A 167 -13.42 1.02 2.64
CA TYR A 167 -13.19 2.44 2.48
C TYR A 167 -11.79 2.70 1.90
N ARG A 168 -11.64 3.77 1.13
CA ARG A 168 -10.41 4.12 0.44
C ARG A 168 -9.97 5.54 0.77
N LEU A 169 -8.68 5.69 1.07
CA LEU A 169 -7.99 6.98 1.15
C LEU A 169 -6.84 7.03 0.13
N ASP A 170 -6.86 8.05 -0.73
CA ASP A 170 -5.78 8.37 -1.65
C ASP A 170 -4.84 9.40 -1.03
N LEU A 171 -3.56 9.07 -0.91
CA LEU A 171 -2.58 9.84 -0.16
C LEU A 171 -1.31 10.11 -0.98
N SER A 172 -0.61 11.17 -0.63
CA SER A 172 0.81 11.36 -0.94
C SER A 172 1.53 11.87 0.29
N LEU A 173 2.83 11.63 0.40
CA LEU A 173 3.66 12.20 1.45
C LEU A 173 4.45 13.40 0.93
N TYR A 174 4.57 14.44 1.76
CA TYR A 174 5.41 15.60 1.49
C TYR A 174 6.50 15.76 2.55
N SER A 175 7.55 16.50 2.20
CA SER A 175 8.66 16.78 3.11
C SER A 175 9.03 18.26 3.20
N THR A 176 9.43 18.72 4.39
CA THR A 176 10.06 20.03 4.58
C THR A 176 11.57 20.02 4.34
N MET A 177 12.13 18.92 3.82
CA MET A 177 13.58 18.69 3.68
C MET A 177 14.11 18.96 2.26
N GLY A 178 13.28 19.52 1.37
CA GLY A 178 13.65 19.75 -0.02
C GLY A 178 13.71 18.48 -0.87
N ILE A 179 13.01 17.43 -0.42
CA ILE A 179 12.78 16.17 -1.14
C ILE A 179 11.41 16.30 -1.81
N ALA A 180 11.29 15.83 -3.05
CA ALA A 180 10.01 15.81 -3.76
C ALA A 180 8.99 14.89 -3.07
N ASP A 181 7.72 15.25 -3.20
CA ASP A 181 6.58 14.47 -2.68
C ASP A 181 6.55 13.06 -3.27
N SER A 182 6.04 12.09 -2.52
CA SER A 182 5.94 10.71 -2.97
C SER A 182 5.01 10.56 -4.18
N ASP A 183 5.13 9.45 -4.87
CA ASP A 183 4.04 9.00 -5.73
C ASP A 183 2.76 8.76 -4.88
N PRO A 184 1.57 8.91 -5.49
CA PRO A 184 0.33 8.56 -4.83
C PRO A 184 0.30 7.11 -4.38
N PHE A 185 -0.32 6.86 -3.24
CA PHE A 185 -0.58 5.53 -2.72
C PHE A 185 -1.95 5.51 -2.04
N VAL A 186 -2.46 4.32 -1.77
CA VAL A 186 -3.81 4.09 -1.25
C VAL A 186 -3.73 3.31 0.04
N ILE A 187 -4.60 3.63 0.99
CA ILE A 187 -4.91 2.75 2.11
C ILE A 187 -6.38 2.37 2.02
N LEU A 188 -6.63 1.06 1.95
CA LEU A 188 -7.95 0.46 2.04
C LEU A 188 -8.23 0.08 3.49
N PHE A 189 -9.40 0.47 3.99
CA PHE A 189 -9.85 0.14 5.34
C PHE A 189 -11.09 -0.73 5.28
N ASN A 190 -11.00 -1.92 5.87
CA ASN A 190 -12.15 -2.80 6.04
C ASN A 190 -12.91 -2.43 7.32
N TYR A 191 -14.18 -2.06 7.18
CA TYR A 191 -15.14 -1.97 8.28
C TYR A 191 -16.23 -3.02 8.10
N ASP A 192 -16.10 -4.17 8.78
CA ASP A 192 -17.08 -5.27 8.77
C ASP A 192 -17.50 -5.75 7.35
N ALA A 193 -16.64 -5.59 6.34
CA ALA A 193 -16.88 -6.05 4.97
C ALA A 193 -16.64 -7.55 4.84
N SER A 194 -17.34 -8.18 3.88
CA SER A 194 -17.09 -9.58 3.55
C SER A 194 -15.78 -9.76 2.79
N ASN A 195 -15.16 -10.94 2.86
CA ASN A 195 -13.96 -11.23 2.08
C ASN A 195 -14.17 -11.00 0.57
N ALA A 196 -15.33 -11.37 0.03
CA ALA A 196 -15.64 -11.16 -1.39
C ALA A 196 -15.68 -9.67 -1.77
N GLU A 197 -16.08 -8.81 -0.83
CA GLU A 197 -16.08 -7.36 -1.03
C GLU A 197 -14.65 -6.79 -0.96
N VAL A 198 -13.84 -7.29 -0.03
CA VAL A 198 -12.41 -6.95 0.06
C VAL A 198 -11.68 -7.36 -1.22
N ASP A 199 -11.89 -8.58 -1.69
CA ASP A 199 -11.26 -9.10 -2.90
C ASP A 199 -11.66 -8.27 -4.13
N ALA A 200 -12.94 -7.91 -4.26
CA ALA A 200 -13.42 -7.05 -5.35
C ALA A 200 -12.83 -5.63 -5.30
N ALA A 201 -12.76 -5.03 -4.12
CA ALA A 201 -12.19 -3.69 -3.94
C ALA A 201 -10.68 -3.66 -4.24
N ILE A 202 -9.92 -4.67 -3.81
CA ILE A 202 -8.49 -4.80 -4.16
C ILE A 202 -8.32 -5.04 -5.66
N GLY A 203 -9.10 -5.97 -6.24
CA GLY A 203 -9.06 -6.27 -7.67
C GLY A 203 -9.38 -5.07 -8.57
N SER A 204 -10.09 -4.05 -8.06
CA SER A 204 -10.33 -2.79 -8.81
C SER A 204 -9.07 -1.97 -9.11
N PHE A 205 -7.94 -2.29 -8.49
CA PHE A 205 -6.64 -1.67 -8.74
C PHE A 205 -5.73 -2.51 -9.62
N ASP A 206 -6.06 -3.77 -9.84
CA ASP A 206 -5.42 -4.50 -10.91
C ASP A 206 -5.80 -3.74 -12.19
N ASP A 207 -4.81 -3.37 -13.01
CA ASP A 207 -5.07 -2.90 -14.38
C ASP A 207 -6.07 -3.90 -14.96
N SER A 208 -7.31 -3.42 -15.19
CA SER A 208 -8.52 -4.21 -15.44
C SER A 208 -8.13 -5.52 -16.14
N PRO A 209 -8.50 -6.71 -15.60
CA PRO A 209 -8.10 -7.99 -16.18
C PRO A 209 -8.28 -7.85 -17.68
N PRO A 210 -7.20 -8.03 -18.48
CA PRO A 210 -7.10 -7.52 -19.84
C PRO A 210 -8.43 -7.76 -20.52
N CYS A 211 -9.16 -6.69 -20.86
CA CYS A 211 -10.52 -6.79 -21.37
C CYS A 211 -10.41 -7.13 -22.85
N PRO A 212 -10.35 -8.42 -23.23
CA PRO A 212 -9.93 -8.81 -24.56
C PRO A 212 -11.11 -8.49 -25.47
N GLY A 213 -10.94 -7.45 -26.28
CA GLY A 213 -11.99 -6.91 -27.12
C GLY A 213 -12.42 -5.46 -26.81
N ASP A 214 -11.89 -4.80 -25.78
CA ASP A 214 -12.05 -3.33 -25.61
C ASP A 214 -10.88 -2.62 -26.32
N PHE A 215 -11.07 -2.35 -27.60
CA PHE A 215 -10.04 -1.82 -28.48
C PHE A 215 -9.96 -0.30 -28.46
N ASP A 216 -11.05 0.38 -28.08
CA ASP A 216 -11.04 1.83 -27.91
C ASP A 216 -10.75 2.29 -26.47
N GLY A 217 -10.63 1.33 -25.54
CA GLY A 217 -10.18 1.52 -24.16
C GLY A 217 -11.22 2.22 -23.28
N ASN A 218 -12.49 2.10 -23.62
CA ASN A 218 -13.58 2.80 -22.94
C ASN A 218 -14.15 2.05 -21.72
N GLY A 219 -13.66 0.84 -21.45
CA GLY A 219 -14.10 -0.04 -20.36
C GLY A 219 -15.34 -0.88 -20.69
N VAL A 220 -15.77 -0.94 -21.95
CA VAL A 220 -16.94 -1.71 -22.41
C VAL A 220 -16.63 -2.32 -23.78
N VAL A 221 -16.77 -3.63 -23.91
CA VAL A 221 -16.76 -4.30 -25.22
C VAL A 221 -18.13 -4.15 -25.87
N ASP A 222 -18.21 -3.31 -26.90
CA ASP A 222 -19.47 -3.02 -27.59
C ASP A 222 -19.37 -2.94 -29.13
N GLY A 223 -20.34 -2.26 -29.74
CA GLY A 223 -20.41 -2.12 -31.19
C GLY A 223 -19.26 -1.30 -31.79
N ALA A 224 -18.61 -0.43 -31.01
CA ALA A 224 -17.43 0.30 -31.44
C ALA A 224 -16.25 -0.65 -31.66
N ASP A 225 -15.98 -1.53 -30.71
CA ASP A 225 -14.91 -2.52 -30.80
C ASP A 225 -15.17 -3.56 -31.87
N PHE A 226 -16.42 -4.02 -31.98
CA PHE A 226 -16.81 -4.91 -33.06
C PHE A 226 -16.65 -4.22 -34.43
N GLY A 227 -16.92 -2.92 -34.52
CA GLY A 227 -16.65 -2.12 -35.71
C GLY A 227 -15.17 -2.08 -36.06
N SER A 228 -14.29 -1.91 -35.06
CA SER A 228 -12.83 -1.96 -35.22
C SER A 228 -12.36 -3.33 -35.75
N MET A 229 -12.84 -4.42 -35.14
CA MET A 229 -12.52 -5.79 -35.59
C MET A 229 -12.99 -6.09 -37.01
N LEU A 230 -14.20 -5.65 -37.39
CA LEU A 230 -14.70 -5.82 -38.76
C LEU A 230 -13.88 -5.02 -39.78
N GLY A 231 -13.35 -3.85 -39.38
CA GLY A 231 -12.46 -3.05 -40.21
C GLY A 231 -11.13 -3.75 -40.53
N ALA A 232 -10.68 -4.64 -39.63
CA ALA A 232 -9.45 -5.40 -39.76
C ALA A 232 -9.66 -6.88 -40.15
N PHE A 233 -10.88 -7.30 -40.48
CA PHE A 233 -11.16 -8.71 -40.76
C PHE A 233 -10.31 -9.24 -41.93
N GLY A 234 -9.55 -10.32 -41.68
CA GLY A 234 -8.63 -10.93 -42.63
C GLY A 234 -7.25 -10.27 -42.73
N THR A 235 -6.89 -9.37 -41.81
CA THR A 235 -5.52 -8.84 -41.67
C THR A 235 -4.72 -9.61 -40.64
N GLU A 236 -3.42 -9.32 -40.54
CA GLU A 236 -2.50 -9.83 -39.52
C GLU A 236 -2.31 -8.79 -38.39
N ASP A 237 -3.38 -8.07 -38.02
CA ASP A 237 -3.30 -7.05 -36.98
C ASP A 237 -3.20 -7.71 -35.59
N PRO A 238 -2.05 -7.63 -34.91
CA PRO A 238 -1.84 -8.32 -33.64
C PRO A 238 -2.64 -7.73 -32.48
N GLU A 239 -3.19 -6.50 -32.61
CA GLU A 239 -4.01 -5.89 -31.57
C GLU A 239 -5.45 -6.43 -31.59
N LEU A 240 -5.90 -6.96 -32.74
CA LEU A 240 -7.26 -7.46 -32.96
C LEU A 240 -7.33 -8.99 -33.11
N ASP A 241 -6.17 -9.65 -33.15
CA ASP A 241 -5.98 -11.11 -33.14
C ASP A 241 -6.01 -11.62 -31.68
N LEU A 242 -7.21 -11.95 -31.21
CA LEU A 242 -7.49 -12.35 -29.84
C LEU A 242 -7.10 -13.81 -29.55
N ASP A 243 -7.11 -14.68 -30.56
CA ASP A 243 -6.72 -16.08 -30.40
C ASP A 243 -5.24 -16.35 -30.71
N GLY A 244 -4.56 -15.38 -31.33
CA GLY A 244 -3.12 -15.38 -31.60
C GLY A 244 -2.73 -16.31 -32.74
N ASP A 245 -3.66 -16.64 -33.65
CA ASP A 245 -3.39 -17.53 -34.79
C ASP A 245 -2.67 -16.82 -35.96
N GLY A 246 -2.52 -15.49 -35.87
CA GLY A 246 -1.88 -14.63 -36.84
C GLY A 246 -2.84 -14.03 -37.87
N THR A 247 -4.16 -14.18 -37.72
CA THR A 247 -5.16 -13.55 -38.61
C THR A 247 -6.44 -13.18 -37.87
N VAL A 248 -6.87 -11.92 -38.00
CA VAL A 248 -8.17 -11.47 -37.46
C VAL A 248 -9.31 -12.17 -38.21
N GLY A 249 -9.95 -13.12 -37.56
CA GLY A 249 -10.90 -14.05 -38.16
C GLY A 249 -12.13 -14.34 -37.33
N GLY A 250 -12.82 -15.43 -37.68
CA GLY A 250 -14.08 -15.79 -37.03
C GLY A 250 -13.91 -16.25 -35.58
N ALA A 251 -12.72 -16.73 -35.21
CA ALA A 251 -12.40 -17.12 -33.85
C ALA A 251 -12.30 -15.89 -32.93
N ASP A 252 -11.64 -14.82 -33.39
CA ASP A 252 -11.54 -13.53 -32.67
C ASP A 252 -12.91 -12.88 -32.50
N VAL A 253 -13.76 -12.93 -33.53
CA VAL A 253 -15.15 -12.48 -33.41
C VAL A 253 -15.90 -13.27 -32.33
N GLY A 254 -15.66 -14.58 -32.25
CA GLY A 254 -16.23 -15.42 -31.19
C GLY A 254 -15.76 -15.02 -29.79
N LEU A 255 -14.47 -14.68 -29.65
CA LEU A 255 -13.88 -14.22 -28.39
C LEU A 255 -14.42 -12.84 -27.99
N LEU A 256 -14.47 -11.87 -28.91
CA LEU A 256 -15.01 -10.54 -28.66
C LEU A 256 -16.48 -10.60 -28.22
N LEU A 257 -17.32 -11.36 -28.93
CA LEU A 257 -18.72 -11.53 -28.55
C LEU A 257 -18.90 -12.29 -27.23
N GLY A 258 -17.93 -13.13 -26.86
CA GLY A 258 -17.87 -13.79 -25.56
C GLY A 258 -17.61 -12.83 -24.40
N SER A 259 -16.95 -11.71 -24.68
CA SER A 259 -16.61 -10.64 -23.74
C SER A 259 -17.59 -9.46 -23.75
N TRP A 260 -18.70 -9.54 -24.50
CA TRP A 260 -19.61 -8.40 -24.71
C TRP A 260 -20.17 -7.82 -23.41
N GLY A 261 -20.02 -6.50 -23.22
CA GLY A 261 -20.49 -5.78 -22.04
C GLY A 261 -19.38 -5.04 -21.30
N ILE A 262 -19.68 -4.63 -20.08
CA ILE A 262 -18.74 -3.87 -19.23
C ILE A 262 -17.57 -4.78 -18.85
N CYS A 263 -16.35 -4.25 -18.94
CA CYS A 263 -15.14 -4.93 -18.51
C CYS A 263 -15.21 -5.19 -16.98
N PRO A 264 -14.95 -6.43 -16.51
CA PRO A 264 -15.04 -6.79 -15.10
C PRO A 264 -13.90 -6.21 -14.23
#